data_AF-A0A8T5NHD6-F1
#
_entry.id   AF-A0A8T5NHD6-F1
#
_cell.length_a   1.000
_cell.length_b   1.000
_cell.length_c   1.000
_cell.angle_alpha   90.00
_cell.angle_beta   90.00
_cell.angle_gamma   90.00
#
_symmetry.space_group_name_H-M   'P 1'
#
loop_
_entity.id
_entity.type
_entity.pdbx_description
1 polymer ?
#
loop_
_entity_poly.entity_id
_entity_poly.type
_entity_poly.pdbx_seq_one_letter_code
_entity_poly.pdbx_strand_id
1 'polypeptide(L)'
;MTEVSVSARLPEDVFKELEFFMKEESLEKSASIRKLLAEGLQHWKERRALKSLEEGKVSFLKAAQMAGLSAWDFADLVREKGIVWIKSEKFISSDIKKALQ
;
A
#
# COMPACT_ATOMS: atom_id res chain seq x y z
N MET A 1 -3.54 6.10 22.13
CA MET A 1 -3.25 6.53 20.74
C MET A 1 -3.44 8.03 20.70
N THR A 2 -2.49 8.79 20.17
CA THR A 2 -2.63 10.24 19.99
C THR A 2 -3.37 10.51 18.69
N GLU A 3 -4.49 11.23 18.75
CA GLU A 3 -5.24 11.64 17.55
C GLU A 3 -4.81 13.04 17.11
N VAL A 4 -4.69 13.25 15.80
CA VAL A 4 -4.39 14.54 15.19
C VAL A 4 -5.57 14.92 14.29
N SER A 5 -6.09 16.14 14.45
CA SER A 5 -7.17 16.65 13.61
C SER A 5 -6.61 17.12 12.26
N VAL A 6 -7.25 16.69 11.17
CA VAL A 6 -6.92 17.09 9.80
C VAL A 6 -8.16 17.71 9.18
N SER A 7 -8.01 18.87 8.53
CA SER A 7 -9.08 19.55 7.80
C SER A 7 -8.74 19.60 6.31
N ALA A 8 -9.68 19.18 5.47
CA ALA A 8 -9.56 19.21 4.02
C ALA A 8 -10.91 19.61 3.39
N ARG A 9 -10.86 20.33 2.28
CA ARG A 9 -12.06 20.62 1.47
C ARG A 9 -12.24 19.52 0.45
N LEU A 10 -13.43 18.91 0.43
CA LEU A 10 -13.79 17.87 -0.53
C LEU A 10 -14.74 18.45 -1.59
N PRO A 11 -14.56 18.07 -2.87
CA PRO A 11 -15.59 18.23 -3.89
C PRO A 11 -16.93 17.59 -3.46
N GLU A 12 -18.05 18.14 -3.93
CA GLU A 12 -19.40 17.70 -3.52
C GLU A 12 -19.72 16.27 -3.95
N ASP A 13 -19.28 15.88 -5.14
CA ASP A 13 -19.37 14.52 -5.68
C ASP A 13 -18.63 13.50 -4.80
N VAL A 14 -17.40 13.80 -4.40
CA VAL A 14 -16.63 12.94 -3.49
C VAL A 14 -17.30 12.83 -2.12
N PHE A 15 -17.89 13.93 -1.62
CA PHE A 15 -18.63 13.88 -0.35
C PHE A 15 -19.87 13.00 -0.44
N LYS A 16 -20.60 13.01 -1.57
CA LYS A 16 -21.75 12.14 -1.80
C LYS A 16 -21.35 10.66 -1.81
N GLU A 17 -20.22 10.31 -2.43
CA GLU A 17 -19.70 8.94 -2.39
C GLU A 17 -19.32 8.51 -0.96
N LEU A 18 -18.72 9.40 -0.18
CA LEU A 18 -18.43 9.14 1.24
C LEU A 18 -19.71 8.90 2.04
N GLU A 19 -20.77 9.69 1.83
CA GLU A 19 -22.06 9.48 2.49
C GLU A 19 -22.70 8.14 2.12
N PHE A 20 -22.56 7.71 0.87
CA PHE A 20 -23.00 6.38 0.44
C PHE A 20 -22.22 5.28 1.16
N PHE A 21 -20.89 5.36 1.16
CA PHE A 21 -20.03 4.43 1.90
C PHE A 21 -20.38 4.36 3.39
N MET A 22 -20.61 5.50 4.04
CA MET A 22 -21.02 5.57 5.45
C MET A 22 -22.32 4.80 5.73
N LYS A 23 -23.29 4.87 4.82
CA LYS A 23 -24.57 4.16 4.95
C LYS A 23 -24.40 2.66 4.76
N GLU A 24 -23.69 2.24 3.73
CA GLU A 24 -23.46 0.81 3.43
C GLU A 24 -22.70 0.12 4.56
N GLU A 25 -21.67 0.79 5.10
CA GLU A 25 -20.82 0.23 6.16
C GLU A 25 -21.37 0.48 7.57
N SER A 26 -22.44 1.26 7.71
CA SER A 26 -22.99 1.71 9.00
C SER A 26 -21.93 2.37 9.91
N LEU A 27 -21.10 3.25 9.33
CA LEU A 27 -19.98 3.90 10.00
C LEU A 27 -20.16 5.41 10.13
N GLU A 28 -19.84 5.93 11.32
CA GLU A 28 -19.74 7.36 11.58
C GLU A 28 -18.69 8.06 10.70
N LYS A 29 -18.89 9.36 10.46
CA LYS A 29 -18.05 10.15 9.53
C LYS A 29 -16.55 10.01 9.80
N SER A 30 -16.11 10.20 11.05
CA SER A 30 -14.69 10.10 11.40
C SER A 30 -14.13 8.69 11.26
N ALA A 31 -14.94 7.66 11.51
CA ALA A 31 -14.53 6.27 11.31
C ALA A 31 -14.36 5.96 9.83
N SER A 32 -15.30 6.38 9.00
CA SER A 32 -15.27 6.22 7.54
C SER A 32 -14.08 6.94 6.90
N ILE A 33 -13.84 8.20 7.28
CA ILE A 33 -12.68 8.97 6.78
C ILE A 33 -11.37 8.27 7.15
N ARG A 34 -11.22 7.81 8.40
CA ARG A 34 -10.00 7.10 8.82
C ARG A 34 -9.82 5.78 8.09
N LYS A 35 -10.89 4.99 7.91
CA LYS A 35 -10.85 3.71 7.18
C LYS A 35 -10.40 3.93 5.74
N LEU A 36 -11.10 4.78 5.00
CA LEU A 36 -10.78 5.07 3.60
C LEU A 36 -9.40 5.71 3.43
N LEU A 37 -8.98 6.58 4.36
CA LEU A 37 -7.64 7.15 4.34
C LEU A 37 -6.57 6.09 4.58
N ALA A 38 -6.78 5.18 5.53
CA ALA A 38 -5.84 4.09 5.81
C ALA A 38 -5.72 3.14 4.60
N GLU A 39 -6.83 2.76 3.99
CA GLU A 39 -6.87 1.93 2.78
C GLU A 39 -6.21 2.65 1.59
N GLY A 40 -6.53 3.92 1.37
CA GLY A 40 -5.91 4.73 0.31
C GLY A 40 -4.39 4.88 0.48
N LEU A 41 -3.92 5.08 1.71
CA LEU A 41 -2.49 5.13 2.04
C LEU A 41 -1.81 3.77 1.84
N GLN A 42 -2.50 2.67 2.17
CA GLN A 42 -2.01 1.31 1.95
C GLN A 42 -1.84 1.03 0.46
N HIS A 43 -2.88 1.29 -0.35
CA HIS A 43 -2.81 1.17 -1.80
C HIS A 43 -1.72 2.05 -2.43
N TRP A 44 -1.52 3.26 -1.91
CA TRP A 44 -0.44 4.13 -2.37
C TRP A 44 0.96 3.54 -2.09
N LYS A 45 1.17 2.97 -0.89
CA LYS A 45 2.43 2.30 -0.53
C LYS A 45 2.72 1.10 -1.43
N GLU A 46 1.72 0.26 -1.66
CA GLU A 46 1.80 -0.90 -2.55
C GLU A 46 2.18 -0.50 -3.98
N ARG A 47 1.46 0.45 -4.59
CA ARG A 47 1.77 0.95 -5.94
C ARG A 47 3.20 1.49 -6.03
N ARG A 48 3.64 2.25 -5.03
CA ARG A 48 5.00 2.81 -4.98
C ARG A 48 6.07 1.72 -4.86
N ALA A 49 5.82 0.70 -4.03
CA ALA A 49 6.73 -0.43 -3.85
C ALA A 49 6.87 -1.26 -5.13
N LEU A 50 5.74 -1.62 -5.74
CA LEU A 50 5.68 -2.37 -7.00
C LEU A 50 6.41 -1.64 -8.12
N LYS A 51 6.15 -0.34 -8.31
CA LYS A 51 6.86 0.48 -9.31
C LYS A 51 8.37 0.50 -9.06
N SER A 52 8.79 0.62 -7.81
CA SER A 52 10.22 0.66 -7.47
C SER A 52 10.90 -0.69 -7.70
N LEU A 53 10.19 -1.80 -7.46
CA LEU A 53 10.65 -3.15 -7.78
C LEU A 53 10.78 -3.33 -9.29
N GLU A 54 9.74 -2.96 -10.03
CA GLU A 54 9.68 -3.13 -11.49
C GLU A 54 10.76 -2.33 -12.23
N GLU A 55 11.06 -1.12 -11.75
CA GLU A 55 12.13 -0.26 -12.26
C GLU A 55 13.54 -0.74 -11.83
N GLY A 56 13.64 -1.82 -11.03
CA GLY A 56 14.91 -2.33 -10.53
C GLY A 56 15.64 -1.34 -9.62
N LYS A 57 14.90 -0.53 -8.85
CA LYS A 57 15.47 0.45 -7.91
C LYS A 57 15.70 -0.12 -6.51
N VAL A 58 14.95 -1.15 -6.15
CA VAL A 58 15.01 -1.78 -4.82
C VAL A 58 14.98 -3.31 -4.95
N SER A 59 15.48 -3.99 -3.92
CA SER A 59 15.31 -5.44 -3.77
C SER A 59 13.87 -5.78 -3.39
N PHE A 60 13.48 -7.04 -3.52
CA PHE A 60 12.11 -7.45 -3.23
C PHE A 60 11.75 -7.35 -1.76
N LEU A 61 12.64 -7.78 -0.85
CA LEU A 61 12.37 -7.63 0.57
C LEU A 61 12.31 -6.15 0.97
N LYS A 62 13.03 -5.27 0.26
CA LYS A 62 12.91 -3.83 0.48
C LYS A 62 11.56 -3.30 -0.03
N ALA A 63 11.09 -3.78 -1.17
CA ALA A 63 9.79 -3.40 -1.71
C ALA A 63 8.64 -3.90 -0.80
N ALA A 64 8.70 -5.14 -0.30
CA ALA A 64 7.75 -5.66 0.69
C ALA A 64 7.69 -4.79 1.94
N GLN A 65 8.85 -4.41 2.49
CA GLN A 65 8.93 -3.47 3.60
C GLN A 65 8.31 -2.11 3.27
N MET A 66 8.53 -1.57 2.07
CA MET A 66 7.93 -0.30 1.63
C MET A 66 6.41 -0.37 1.52
N ALA A 67 5.87 -1.52 1.08
CA ALA A 67 4.43 -1.77 1.04
C ALA A 67 3.84 -1.96 2.45
N GLY A 68 4.67 -2.24 3.45
CA GLY A 68 4.21 -2.62 4.79
C GLY A 68 3.59 -4.02 4.81
N LEU A 69 4.07 -4.90 3.93
CA LEU A 69 3.58 -6.25 3.75
C LEU A 69 4.67 -7.27 4.15
N SER A 70 4.25 -8.48 4.50
CA SER A 70 5.18 -9.60 4.62
C SER A 70 5.79 -9.95 3.25
N ALA A 71 6.87 -10.72 3.26
CA ALA A 71 7.45 -11.21 2.00
C ALA A 71 6.46 -12.04 1.19
N TRP A 72 5.59 -12.81 1.85
CA TRP A 72 4.59 -13.67 1.22
C TRP A 72 3.46 -12.85 0.59
N ASP A 73 2.85 -11.93 1.35
CA ASP A 73 1.77 -11.09 0.84
C ASP A 73 2.24 -10.22 -0.32
N PHE A 74 3.49 -9.74 -0.25
CA PHE A 74 4.07 -8.98 -1.35
C PHE A 74 4.38 -9.85 -2.58
N ALA A 75 4.73 -11.12 -2.40
CA ALA A 75 4.92 -12.06 -3.51
C ALA A 75 3.60 -12.31 -4.25
N ASP A 76 2.50 -12.47 -3.51
CA ASP A 76 1.17 -12.63 -4.09
C ASP A 76 0.75 -11.36 -4.83
N LEU A 77 0.99 -10.18 -4.26
CA LEU A 77 0.74 -8.90 -4.92
C LEU A 77 1.55 -8.75 -6.23
N VAL A 78 2.83 -9.10 -6.22
CA VAL A 78 3.70 -9.07 -7.41
C VAL A 78 3.17 -10.01 -8.50
N ARG A 79 2.72 -11.21 -8.10
CA ARG A 79 2.13 -12.20 -9.01
C ARG A 79 0.82 -11.70 -9.62
N GLU A 80 -0.08 -11.17 -8.80
CA GLU A 80 -1.38 -10.66 -9.23
C GLU A 80 -1.23 -9.52 -10.24
N LYS A 81 -0.23 -8.64 -10.04
CA LYS A 81 0.06 -7.51 -10.95
C LYS A 81 0.95 -7.88 -12.14
N GLY A 82 1.36 -9.14 -12.28
CA GLY A 82 2.17 -9.61 -13.41
C GLY A 82 3.56 -8.97 -13.48
N ILE A 83 4.12 -8.53 -12.36
CA ILE A 83 5.41 -7.85 -12.34
C ILE A 83 6.55 -8.88 -12.38
N VAL A 84 7.46 -8.70 -13.34
CA VAL A 84 8.70 -9.50 -13.39
C VAL A 84 9.61 -9.05 -12.25
N TRP A 85 9.68 -9.88 -11.21
CA TRP A 85 10.48 -9.65 -10.01
C TRP A 85 11.99 -9.60 -10.33
N ILE A 86 12.52 -10.60 -11.04
CA ILE A 86 13.96 -10.69 -11.29
C ILE A 86 14.28 -10.18 -12.69
N LYS A 87 14.70 -8.91 -12.78
CA LYS A 87 15.24 -8.31 -14.02
C LYS A 87 16.77 -8.21 -14.03
N SER A 88 17.43 -8.42 -12.89
CA SER A 88 18.89 -8.31 -12.72
C SER A 88 19.36 -9.04 -11.47
N GLU A 89 20.53 -9.68 -11.53
CA GLU A 89 21.17 -10.37 -10.39
C GLU A 89 21.55 -9.42 -9.24
N LYS A 90 21.61 -8.11 -9.51
CA LYS A 90 22.09 -7.06 -8.59
C LYS A 90 21.48 -7.15 -7.18
N PHE A 91 20.21 -7.54 -7.06
CA PHE A 91 19.50 -7.58 -5.78
C PHE A 91 19.30 -8.97 -5.19
N ILE A 92 19.57 -10.04 -5.94
CA ILE A 92 19.35 -11.43 -5.50
C ILE A 92 20.16 -11.72 -4.23
N SER A 93 21.46 -11.41 -4.25
CA SER A 93 22.35 -11.62 -3.11
C SER A 93 21.94 -10.81 -1.86
N SER A 94 21.36 -9.62 -2.06
CA SER A 94 20.86 -8.81 -0.95
C SER A 94 19.60 -9.39 -0.33
N ASP A 95 18.69 -9.93 -1.13
CA ASP A 95 17.45 -10.52 -0.61
C ASP A 95 17.76 -11.84 0.13
N ILE A 96 18.64 -12.69 -0.42
CA ILE A 96 19.05 -13.94 0.25
C ILE A 96 19.69 -13.65 1.61
N LYS A 97 20.65 -12.71 1.68
CA LYS A 97 21.31 -12.35 2.96
C LYS A 97 20.31 -11.86 4.01
N LYS A 98 19.33 -11.06 3.61
CA LYS A 98 18.30 -10.55 4.52
C LYS A 98 17.31 -11.62 4.96
N ALA A 99 17.02 -12.61 4.12
CA ALA A 99 16.11 -13.70 4.46
C ALA A 99 16.69 -14.70 5.47
N LEU A 100 18.02 -14.73 5.61
CA LEU A 100 18.75 -15.66 6.49
C LEU A 100 19.13 -15.05 7.86
N GLN A 101 18.73 -13.80 8.12
CA GLN A 101 18.91 -13.11 9.40
C GLN A 101 17.60 -13.12 10.19
#